data_AF-A0A1V2L047-F1
#
_entry.id   AF-A0A1V2L047-F1
#
_cell.length_a   1.000
_cell.length_b   1.000
_cell.length_c   1.000
_cell.angle_alpha   90.00
_cell.angle_beta   90.00
_cell.angle_gamma   90.00
#
_symmetry.space_group_name_H-M   'P 1'
#
loop_
_entity.id
_entity.type
_entity.pdbx_description
1 polymer ?
#
loop_
_entity_poly.entity_id
_entity_poly.type
_entity_poly.pdbx_seq_one_letter_code
_entity_poly.pdbx_strand_id
1 'polypeptide(L)'
;MSELPTLKHRAPSGKSTTPSTVTADTITTDTNPKVKHNADNDSIHFSILDIIRMLLGISLLFFITSQLTTSTWFFKYNGKLLQPNYLHYCLLGKHQILTDPQLALYNGTDETIPVYIAVNGTVWDVSSNRLTYGPKGSYSFFAGKDCARAFATNCLNHLNWDLRDITPEERRRLNGWIEWFDDKYFRVGEVIHEEIEGLPLSRKDCQGKGHHSAS
;
A
#
# COMPACT_ATOMS: atom_id res chain seq x y z
N MET A 1 -25.94 7.49 67.57
CA MET A 1 -26.23 6.04 67.49
C MET A 1 -25.68 5.52 66.17
N SER A 2 -24.81 4.52 66.09
CA SER A 2 -23.94 3.91 67.11
C SER A 2 -22.76 3.21 66.39
N GLU A 3 -21.68 2.97 67.13
CA GLU A 3 -20.38 2.45 66.68
C GLU A 3 -20.32 1.04 66.03
N LEU A 4 -19.37 0.90 65.08
CA LEU A 4 -18.32 -0.14 64.91
C LEU A 4 -18.68 -1.66 64.78
N PRO A 5 -17.71 -2.55 64.45
CA PRO A 5 -16.37 -2.38 63.82
C PRO A 5 -16.36 -3.09 62.43
N THR A 6 -15.44 -3.90 61.85
CA THR A 6 -14.04 -4.43 61.96
C THR A 6 -13.80 -5.14 60.60
N LEU A 7 -12.64 -5.36 59.96
CA LEU A 7 -11.25 -4.83 59.88
C LEU A 7 -10.72 -5.34 58.47
N LYS A 8 -9.51 -5.75 58.07
CA LYS A 8 -8.15 -5.90 58.66
C LYS A 8 -7.02 -5.96 57.56
N HIS A 9 -6.27 -4.86 57.37
CA HIS A 9 -4.80 -4.85 57.11
C HIS A 9 -4.18 -5.43 55.79
N ARG A 10 -3.01 -4.97 55.27
CA ARG A 10 -2.12 -3.82 55.61
C ARG A 10 -1.00 -3.62 54.52
N ALA A 11 -0.57 -2.37 54.29
CA ALA A 11 0.62 -1.94 53.50
C ALA A 11 1.77 -1.47 54.48
N PRO A 12 2.80 -0.62 54.17
CA PRO A 12 3.36 0.01 52.94
C PRO A 12 4.80 -0.53 52.63
N SER A 13 5.60 -0.14 51.62
CA SER A 13 6.06 1.12 50.99
C SER A 13 6.98 2.04 51.82
N GLY A 14 8.15 2.43 51.27
CA GLY A 14 8.73 3.77 51.50
C GLY A 14 10.24 3.95 51.78
N LYS A 15 10.98 4.46 50.77
CA LYS A 15 12.09 5.47 50.80
C LYS A 15 13.39 5.31 51.64
N SER A 16 14.52 5.53 50.93
CA SER A 16 15.62 6.53 51.18
C SER A 16 16.25 6.64 52.59
N THR A 17 17.59 6.75 52.77
CA THR A 17 18.42 7.93 52.43
C THR A 17 19.92 7.65 52.69
N THR A 18 20.84 8.41 52.06
CA THR A 18 22.30 8.51 52.33
C THR A 18 22.62 9.48 53.50
N PRO A 19 23.88 9.86 53.83
CA PRO A 19 25.21 9.30 53.52
C PRO A 19 26.02 8.96 54.81
N SER A 20 27.27 8.47 54.67
CA SER A 20 28.45 9.08 55.32
C SER A 20 29.77 8.36 54.98
N THR A 21 30.87 9.11 55.01
CA THR A 21 32.26 8.64 54.85
C THR A 21 32.94 8.64 56.22
N VAL A 22 33.85 7.70 56.49
CA VAL A 22 35.17 7.90 57.16
C VAL A 22 35.95 6.57 57.20
N THR A 23 37.28 6.69 57.24
CA THR A 23 38.28 5.61 57.12
C THR A 23 38.69 4.99 58.47
N ALA A 24 39.64 4.05 58.41
CA ALA A 24 40.30 3.30 59.51
C ALA A 24 39.53 2.03 59.97
N ASP A 25 40.19 0.94 60.38
CA ASP A 25 41.60 0.82 60.76
C ASP A 25 42.34 -0.46 60.29
N THR A 26 43.62 -0.52 60.65
CA THR A 26 44.72 -1.37 60.23
C THR A 26 44.55 -2.89 60.46
N ILE A 27 45.18 -3.67 59.57
CA ILE A 27 45.29 -5.15 59.55
C ILE A 27 45.96 -5.73 60.80
N THR A 28 45.45 -6.86 61.31
CA THR A 28 46.28 -7.89 61.96
C THR A 28 46.02 -9.30 61.42
N THR A 29 47.14 -9.99 61.16
CA THR A 29 47.33 -11.43 60.90
C THR A 29 46.88 -12.33 62.06
N ASP A 30 46.66 -13.64 61.95
CA ASP A 30 46.54 -14.61 60.83
C ASP A 30 46.09 -15.96 61.48
N THR A 31 45.25 -16.78 60.82
CA THR A 31 45.26 -18.26 60.97
C THR A 31 44.35 -18.99 59.97
N ASN A 32 44.98 -19.85 59.16
CA ASN A 32 44.50 -21.08 58.48
C ASN A 32 43.41 -21.87 59.29
N PRO A 33 42.41 -22.58 58.68
CA PRO A 33 42.50 -23.24 57.37
C PRO A 33 41.26 -23.21 56.42
N LYS A 34 41.46 -23.82 55.24
CA LYS A 34 40.48 -23.99 54.16
C LYS A 34 39.17 -24.68 54.59
N VAL A 35 38.05 -24.03 54.31
CA VAL A 35 36.82 -24.70 53.85
C VAL A 35 36.48 -24.16 52.47
N LYS A 36 36.54 -25.02 51.44
CA LYS A 36 36.07 -24.65 50.09
C LYS A 36 34.54 -24.73 50.05
N HIS A 37 33.89 -23.60 50.28
CA HIS A 37 32.67 -23.32 49.53
C HIS A 37 33.08 -22.43 48.36
N ASN A 38 33.34 -23.05 47.20
CA ASN A 38 33.20 -22.29 45.98
C ASN A 38 31.73 -21.88 45.89
N ALA A 39 31.47 -20.57 45.84
CA ALA A 39 30.27 -20.05 45.25
C ALA A 39 30.70 -19.58 43.86
N ASP A 40 30.67 -20.50 42.90
CA ASP A 40 31.01 -20.31 41.48
C ASP A 40 29.94 -19.38 40.86
N ASN A 41 29.99 -18.10 41.27
CA ASN A 41 29.12 -17.04 40.83
C ASN A 41 29.64 -16.55 39.47
N ASP A 42 29.57 -17.46 38.49
CA ASP A 42 30.00 -17.33 37.11
C ASP A 42 29.13 -16.29 36.40
N SER A 43 29.39 -15.02 36.74
CA SER A 43 28.83 -13.85 36.07
C SER A 43 29.17 -13.95 34.59
N ILE A 44 28.17 -14.33 33.79
CA ILE A 44 28.33 -14.70 32.38
C ILE A 44 28.77 -13.46 31.60
N HIS A 45 30.08 -13.31 31.46
CA HIS A 45 30.72 -12.15 30.86
C HIS A 45 30.66 -12.26 29.33
N PHE A 46 29.47 -12.02 28.76
CA PHE A 46 29.28 -11.87 27.33
C PHE A 46 30.22 -10.80 26.77
N SER A 47 31.18 -11.20 25.94
CA SER A 47 32.07 -10.23 25.32
C SER A 47 31.27 -9.36 24.35
N ILE A 48 31.62 -8.08 24.24
CA ILE A 48 31.01 -7.18 23.26
C ILE A 48 31.16 -7.75 21.83
N LEU A 49 32.24 -8.49 21.58
CA LEU A 49 32.48 -9.19 20.32
C LEU A 49 31.47 -10.33 20.06
N ASP A 50 31.04 -11.04 21.10
CA ASP A 50 30.02 -12.10 21.00
C ASP A 50 28.63 -11.51 20.76
N ILE A 51 28.32 -10.38 21.41
CA ILE A 51 27.07 -9.63 21.20
C ILE A 51 27.03 -9.11 19.75
N ILE A 52 28.11 -8.52 19.25
CA ILE A 52 28.23 -8.07 17.85
C ILE A 52 28.09 -9.26 16.89
N ARG A 53 28.75 -10.39 17.17
CA ARG A 53 28.65 -11.62 16.37
C ARG A 53 27.22 -12.17 16.34
N MET A 54 26.53 -12.17 17.49
CA MET A 54 25.14 -12.59 17.59
C MET A 54 24.20 -11.65 16.82
N LEU A 55 24.39 -10.33 16.94
CA LEU A 55 23.59 -9.34 16.21
C LEU A 55 23.83 -9.39 14.69
N LEU A 56 25.06 -9.61 14.24
CA LEU A 56 25.36 -9.85 12.83
C LEU A 56 24.71 -11.16 12.34
N GLY A 57 24.76 -12.23 13.14
CA GLY A 57 24.09 -13.50 12.85
C GLY A 57 22.57 -13.38 12.78
N ILE A 58 21.94 -12.66 13.72
CA ILE A 58 20.50 -12.37 13.74
C ILE A 58 20.11 -11.47 12.57
N SER A 59 20.89 -10.44 12.25
CA SER A 59 20.64 -9.55 11.10
C SER A 59 20.73 -10.31 9.77
N LEU A 60 21.76 -11.15 9.60
CA LEU A 60 21.89 -12.03 8.44
C LEU A 60 20.75 -13.06 8.37
N LEU A 61 20.35 -13.65 9.50
CA LEU A 61 19.21 -14.55 9.59
C LEU A 61 17.92 -13.83 9.19
N PHE A 62 17.69 -12.61 9.68
CA PHE A 62 16.51 -11.79 9.34
C PHE A 62 16.50 -11.38 7.87
N PHE A 63 17.67 -11.14 7.27
CA PHE A 63 17.81 -10.91 5.84
C PHE A 63 17.50 -12.18 5.04
N ILE A 64 18.03 -13.34 5.44
CA ILE A 64 17.77 -14.64 4.79
C ILE A 64 16.30 -15.07 4.93
N THR A 65 15.70 -14.94 6.11
CA THR A 65 14.27 -15.27 6.32
C THR A 65 13.37 -14.26 5.63
N SER A 66 13.74 -12.99 5.54
CA SER A 66 13.04 -12.01 4.69
C SER A 66 13.01 -12.47 3.22
N GLN A 67 14.16 -12.89 2.66
CA GLN A 67 14.25 -13.41 1.29
C GLN A 67 13.55 -14.77 1.10
N LEU A 68 13.43 -15.59 2.15
CA LEU A 68 12.83 -16.93 2.09
C LEU A 68 11.31 -16.94 2.31
N THR A 69 10.81 -16.11 3.23
CA THR A 69 9.36 -15.92 3.48
C THR A 69 8.74 -14.99 2.42
N THR A 70 9.55 -14.10 1.82
CA THR A 70 9.12 -13.16 0.78
C THR A 70 9.90 -13.45 -0.52
N SER A 71 9.46 -14.45 -1.29
CA SER A 71 10.06 -14.85 -2.58
C SER A 71 9.90 -13.83 -3.72
N THR A 72 9.84 -12.54 -3.39
CA THR A 72 9.97 -11.40 -4.29
C THR A 72 11.05 -10.48 -3.72
N TRP A 73 12.18 -10.38 -4.44
CA TRP A 73 13.34 -9.61 -4.04
C TRP A 73 12.99 -8.12 -3.90
N PHE A 74 12.72 -7.72 -2.65
CA PHE A 74 12.17 -6.45 -2.22
C PHE A 74 10.73 -6.13 -2.69
N PHE A 75 10.06 -5.37 -1.82
CA PHE A 75 8.83 -4.60 -2.04
C PHE A 75 8.39 -4.48 -3.51
N LYS A 76 7.27 -5.14 -3.88
CA LYS A 76 6.55 -4.84 -5.13
C LYS A 76 5.81 -3.50 -5.01
N TYR A 77 6.58 -2.43 -4.84
CA TYR A 77 6.10 -1.06 -4.66
C TYR A 77 5.66 -0.50 -6.00
N ASN A 78 4.45 -0.84 -6.44
CA ASN A 78 3.85 -0.31 -7.68
C ASN A 78 3.50 1.20 -7.59
N GLY A 79 4.11 1.93 -6.65
CA GLY A 79 3.95 3.37 -6.51
C GLY A 79 4.51 4.09 -7.73
N LYS A 80 3.73 5.03 -8.26
CA LYS A 80 3.97 5.72 -9.55
C LYS A 80 5.40 6.25 -9.70
N LEU A 81 5.98 6.74 -8.60
CA LEU A 81 7.35 7.28 -8.49
C LEU A 81 8.46 6.39 -9.04
N LEU A 82 8.27 5.06 -9.14
CA LEU A 82 9.25 4.12 -9.70
C LEU A 82 9.02 3.77 -11.19
N GLN A 83 7.96 4.29 -11.82
CA GLN A 83 7.69 4.05 -13.24
C GLN A 83 8.47 5.08 -14.09
N PRO A 84 9.31 4.67 -15.05
CA PRO A 84 10.13 5.62 -15.84
C PRO A 84 9.27 6.57 -16.67
N ASN A 85 8.15 6.10 -17.23
CA ASN A 85 7.18 6.93 -17.94
C ASN A 85 6.55 8.00 -17.03
N TYR A 86 6.27 7.67 -15.76
CA TYR A 86 5.76 8.63 -14.79
C TYR A 86 6.79 9.70 -14.44
N LEU A 87 8.05 9.31 -14.20
CA LEU A 87 9.11 10.29 -13.92
C LEU A 87 9.36 11.20 -15.14
N HIS A 88 9.37 10.65 -16.35
CA HIS A 88 9.44 11.44 -17.58
C HIS A 88 8.25 12.40 -17.70
N TYR A 89 7.02 11.95 -17.42
CA TYR A 89 5.83 12.79 -17.44
C TYR A 89 5.85 13.87 -16.34
N CYS A 90 6.34 13.58 -15.13
CA CYS A 90 6.48 14.58 -14.07
C CYS A 90 7.54 15.66 -14.36
N LEU A 91 8.54 15.37 -15.18
CA LEU A 91 9.64 16.30 -15.50
C LEU A 91 9.45 17.03 -16.84
N LEU A 92 8.87 16.37 -17.85
CA LEU A 92 8.78 16.82 -19.24
C LEU A 92 7.38 16.60 -19.86
N GLY A 93 6.43 16.06 -19.10
CA GLY A 93 5.08 15.78 -19.56
C GLY A 93 4.27 17.05 -19.77
N LYS A 94 3.91 17.31 -21.03
CA LYS A 94 2.88 18.29 -21.36
C LYS A 94 1.51 17.65 -21.12
N HIS A 95 0.62 18.33 -20.41
CA HIS A 95 -0.80 17.97 -20.34
C HIS A 95 -1.37 17.92 -21.77
N GLN A 96 -2.00 16.81 -22.14
CA GLN A 96 -2.53 16.59 -23.48
C GLN A 96 -4.02 16.90 -23.55
N ILE A 97 -4.43 17.52 -24.64
CA ILE A 97 -5.84 17.70 -25.00
C ILE A 97 -6.00 16.91 -26.30
N LEU A 98 -6.78 15.84 -26.25
CA LEU A 98 -6.98 14.90 -27.36
C LEU A 98 -8.42 14.98 -27.85
N THR A 99 -8.68 14.68 -29.12
CA THR A 99 -10.02 14.29 -29.59
C THR A 99 -10.14 12.77 -29.62
N ASP A 100 -11.36 12.22 -29.67
CA ASP A 100 -11.58 10.77 -29.79
C ASP A 100 -10.72 10.06 -30.86
N PRO A 101 -10.61 10.54 -32.12
CA PRO A 101 -9.73 9.91 -33.11
C PRO A 101 -8.23 10.07 -32.83
N GLN A 102 -7.81 11.05 -32.03
CA GLN A 102 -6.41 11.16 -31.56
C GLN A 102 -6.15 10.19 -30.41
N LEU A 103 -7.10 10.06 -29.47
CA LEU A 103 -7.04 9.10 -28.37
C LEU A 103 -6.97 7.65 -28.92
N ALA A 104 -7.71 7.36 -30.00
CA ALA A 104 -7.72 6.06 -30.69
C ALA A 104 -6.35 5.58 -31.20
N LEU A 105 -5.36 6.47 -31.34
CA LEU A 105 -3.99 6.10 -31.69
C LEU A 105 -3.26 5.41 -30.53
N TYR A 106 -3.58 5.77 -29.29
CA TYR A 106 -2.96 5.25 -28.05
C TYR A 106 -3.58 3.92 -27.58
N ASN A 107 -4.01 3.09 -28.53
CA ASN A 107 -4.58 1.77 -28.32
C ASN A 107 -3.53 0.69 -27.98
N GLY A 108 -2.23 1.03 -28.11
CA GLY A 108 -1.11 0.16 -27.77
C GLY A 108 -0.68 -0.87 -28.82
N THR A 109 -1.22 -0.84 -30.05
CA THR A 109 -0.73 -1.70 -31.16
C THR A 109 0.71 -1.41 -31.55
N ASP A 110 1.17 -0.18 -31.30
CA ASP A 110 2.58 0.21 -31.37
C ASP A 110 3.17 0.21 -29.96
N GLU A 111 4.28 -0.52 -29.79
CA GLU A 111 4.98 -0.66 -28.51
C GLU A 111 5.81 0.58 -28.13
N THR A 112 6.11 1.45 -29.10
CA THR A 112 6.93 2.66 -28.91
C THR A 112 6.14 3.83 -28.31
N ILE A 113 4.84 3.93 -28.61
CA ILE A 113 3.92 4.94 -28.05
C ILE A 113 3.19 4.40 -26.81
N PRO A 114 2.82 5.24 -25.83
CA PRO A 114 2.12 4.81 -24.62
C PRO A 114 0.68 4.31 -24.90
N VAL A 115 0.11 3.59 -23.93
CA VAL A 115 -1.27 3.11 -23.97
C VAL A 115 -2.13 3.98 -23.05
N TYR A 116 -3.18 4.59 -23.60
CA TYR A 116 -4.09 5.46 -22.84
C TYR A 116 -5.50 4.88 -22.75
N ILE A 117 -6.18 5.20 -21.64
CA ILE A 117 -7.62 4.98 -21.45
C ILE A 117 -8.21 6.28 -20.92
N ALA A 118 -9.39 6.64 -21.40
CA ALA A 118 -10.17 7.75 -20.84
C ALA A 118 -11.40 7.26 -20.06
N VAL A 119 -11.76 8.01 -19.03
CA VAL A 119 -12.96 7.82 -18.23
C VAL A 119 -13.50 9.19 -17.84
N ASN A 120 -14.67 9.56 -18.38
CA ASN A 120 -15.37 10.80 -18.09
C ASN A 120 -14.49 12.02 -18.44
N GLY A 121 -13.98 12.05 -19.67
CA GLY A 121 -13.17 13.15 -20.21
C GLY A 121 -11.73 13.22 -19.69
N THR A 122 -11.37 12.51 -18.62
CA THR A 122 -9.97 12.43 -18.14
C THR A 122 -9.24 11.27 -18.81
N VAL A 123 -7.96 11.47 -19.17
CA VAL A 123 -7.09 10.44 -19.78
C VAL A 123 -5.99 10.00 -18.80
N TRP A 124 -5.79 8.69 -18.62
CA TRP A 124 -4.70 8.09 -17.83
C TRP A 124 -3.75 7.26 -18.70
N ASP A 125 -2.46 7.25 -18.33
CA ASP A 125 -1.45 6.35 -18.91
C ASP A 125 -1.44 4.98 -18.20
N VAL A 126 -1.78 3.94 -18.95
CA VAL A 126 -1.84 2.54 -18.49
C VAL A 126 -0.70 1.68 -19.06
N SER A 127 0.34 2.29 -19.63
CA SER A 127 1.52 1.60 -20.21
C SER A 127 2.26 0.72 -19.22
N SER A 128 2.18 1.00 -17.92
CA SER A 128 2.72 0.14 -16.87
C SER A 128 2.00 -1.21 -16.74
N ASN A 129 0.86 -1.39 -17.43
CA ASN A 129 0.11 -2.64 -17.51
C ASN A 129 -0.31 -3.00 -18.96
N ARG A 130 0.63 -2.91 -19.92
CA ARG A 130 0.43 -3.37 -21.31
C ARG A 130 -0.04 -4.83 -21.43
N LEU A 131 0.28 -5.69 -20.46
CA LEU A 131 -0.22 -7.08 -20.41
C LEU A 131 -1.75 -7.17 -20.31
N THR A 132 -2.40 -6.15 -19.74
CA THR A 132 -3.85 -6.10 -19.53
C THR A 132 -4.55 -5.27 -20.61
N TYR A 133 -3.99 -4.12 -20.99
CA TYR A 133 -4.62 -3.15 -21.90
C TYR A 133 -3.98 -3.06 -23.30
N GLY A 134 -2.78 -3.60 -23.49
CA GLY A 134 -2.16 -3.69 -24.82
C GLY A 134 -2.73 -4.86 -25.64
N PRO A 135 -2.28 -5.03 -26.89
CA PRO A 135 -2.78 -6.05 -27.80
C PRO A 135 -2.80 -7.46 -27.19
N LYS A 136 -3.89 -8.20 -27.41
CA LYS A 136 -4.17 -9.53 -26.83
C LYS A 136 -4.44 -9.53 -25.31
N GLY A 137 -4.29 -8.39 -24.62
CA GLY A 137 -4.71 -8.22 -23.22
C GLY A 137 -6.23 -8.31 -23.05
N SER A 138 -6.68 -8.81 -21.91
CA SER A 138 -8.11 -9.06 -21.63
C SER A 138 -8.97 -7.79 -21.48
N TYR A 139 -8.34 -6.61 -21.38
CA TYR A 139 -8.99 -5.30 -21.33
C TYR A 139 -8.58 -4.42 -22.53
N SER A 140 -7.96 -4.99 -23.56
CA SER A 140 -7.44 -4.27 -24.74
C SER A 140 -8.47 -3.46 -25.51
N PHE A 141 -9.75 -3.86 -25.47
CA PHE A 141 -10.84 -3.14 -26.12
C PHE A 141 -11.13 -1.75 -25.51
N PHE A 142 -10.67 -1.49 -24.27
CA PHE A 142 -10.76 -0.18 -23.61
C PHE A 142 -9.67 0.81 -24.08
N ALA A 143 -8.56 0.32 -24.65
CA ALA A 143 -7.42 1.17 -24.99
C ALA A 143 -7.75 2.13 -26.15
N GLY A 144 -7.31 3.38 -26.03
CA GLY A 144 -7.54 4.45 -26.98
C GLY A 144 -8.99 4.98 -27.04
N LYS A 145 -9.78 4.86 -25.96
CA LYS A 145 -11.19 5.32 -25.91
C LYS A 145 -11.56 5.92 -24.56
N ASP A 146 -12.58 6.78 -24.53
CA ASP A 146 -13.34 7.00 -23.30
C ASP A 146 -14.41 5.89 -23.15
N CYS A 147 -14.44 5.28 -21.98
CA CYS A 147 -15.33 4.16 -21.68
C CYS A 147 -16.14 4.38 -20.39
N ALA A 148 -16.42 5.62 -20.02
CA ALA A 148 -17.20 5.97 -18.83
C ALA A 148 -18.54 5.24 -18.76
N ARG A 149 -19.25 5.08 -19.89
CA ARG A 149 -20.52 4.37 -19.95
C ARG A 149 -20.36 2.90 -19.57
N ALA A 150 -19.30 2.23 -20.04
CA ALA A 150 -18.98 0.84 -19.68
C ALA A 150 -18.64 0.70 -18.19
N PHE A 151 -17.82 1.59 -17.62
CA PHE A 151 -17.47 1.56 -16.19
C PHE A 151 -18.66 1.88 -15.27
N ALA A 152 -19.52 2.82 -15.66
CA ALA A 152 -20.74 3.17 -14.92
C ALA A 152 -21.77 2.02 -14.94
N THR A 153 -22.11 1.53 -16.13
CA THR A 153 -23.19 0.53 -16.34
C THR A 153 -22.72 -0.93 -16.18
N ASN A 154 -21.42 -1.16 -16.03
CA ASN A 154 -20.76 -2.48 -16.07
C ASN A 154 -20.99 -3.24 -17.40
N CYS A 155 -21.20 -2.51 -18.50
CA CYS A 155 -21.48 -3.07 -19.83
C CYS A 155 -20.31 -2.88 -20.80
N LEU A 156 -19.53 -3.94 -21.00
CA LEU A 156 -18.31 -3.91 -21.83
C LEU A 156 -18.56 -3.63 -23.33
N ASN A 157 -19.81 -3.72 -23.78
CA ASN A 157 -20.22 -3.36 -25.15
C ASN A 157 -20.40 -1.84 -25.33
N HIS A 158 -20.58 -1.08 -24.24
CA HIS A 158 -20.87 0.36 -24.27
C HIS A 158 -19.59 1.19 -24.07
N LEU A 159 -18.64 1.02 -24.99
CA LEU A 159 -17.32 1.69 -25.00
C LEU A 159 -17.43 3.12 -25.54
N ASN A 160 -18.10 3.99 -24.77
CA ASN A 160 -18.19 5.42 -25.03
C ASN A 160 -18.38 6.22 -23.71
N TRP A 161 -18.52 7.53 -23.87
CA TRP A 161 -18.62 8.53 -22.82
C TRP A 161 -20.07 9.03 -22.55
N ASP A 162 -21.10 8.48 -23.19
CA ASP A 162 -22.48 8.95 -22.98
C ASP A 162 -22.98 8.52 -21.59
N LEU A 163 -23.17 9.51 -20.71
CA LEU A 163 -23.65 9.34 -19.34
C LEU A 163 -25.06 9.94 -19.11
N ARG A 164 -25.82 10.27 -20.17
CA ARG A 164 -27.10 11.00 -20.06
C ARG A 164 -28.19 10.21 -19.33
N ASP A 165 -28.19 8.88 -19.42
CA ASP A 165 -29.17 7.98 -18.78
C ASP A 165 -28.61 7.16 -17.61
N ILE A 166 -27.44 7.51 -17.03
CA ILE A 166 -26.91 6.73 -15.89
C ILE A 166 -27.62 7.08 -14.59
N THR A 167 -27.90 6.05 -13.79
CA THR A 167 -28.50 6.18 -12.46
C THR A 167 -27.50 6.73 -11.43
N PRO A 168 -27.95 7.25 -10.27
CA PRO A 168 -27.06 7.66 -9.18
C PRO A 168 -26.17 6.55 -8.64
N GLU A 169 -26.60 5.27 -8.74
CA GLU A 169 -25.81 4.10 -8.38
C GLU A 169 -24.64 3.88 -9.36
N GLU A 170 -24.94 3.92 -10.66
CA GLU A 170 -23.94 3.81 -11.73
C GLU A 170 -22.96 4.98 -11.71
N ARG A 171 -23.40 6.18 -11.32
CA ARG A 171 -22.52 7.34 -11.13
C ARG A 171 -21.60 7.19 -9.92
N ARG A 172 -22.07 6.64 -8.79
CA ARG A 172 -21.18 6.28 -7.66
C ARG A 172 -20.17 5.19 -8.03
N ARG A 173 -20.57 4.20 -8.83
CA ARG A 173 -19.66 3.18 -9.37
C ARG A 173 -18.59 3.79 -10.29
N LEU A 174 -18.97 4.72 -11.16
CA LEU A 174 -18.04 5.44 -12.04
C LEU A 174 -17.01 6.24 -11.24
N ASN A 175 -17.44 6.96 -10.20
CA ASN A 175 -16.53 7.70 -9.32
C ASN A 175 -15.50 6.78 -8.65
N GLY A 176 -15.93 5.62 -8.14
CA GLY A 176 -15.01 4.62 -7.55
C GLY A 176 -14.00 4.04 -8.55
N TRP A 177 -14.36 3.96 -9.84
CA TRP A 177 -13.39 3.64 -10.90
C TRP A 177 -12.39 4.78 -11.13
N ILE A 178 -12.85 6.03 -11.18
CA ILE A 178 -11.98 7.21 -11.33
C ILE A 178 -10.97 7.29 -10.16
N GLU A 179 -11.43 7.10 -8.92
CA GLU A 179 -10.58 7.03 -7.73
C GLU A 179 -9.54 5.88 -7.81
N TRP A 180 -9.92 4.72 -8.34
CA TRP A 180 -9.01 3.60 -8.57
C TRP A 180 -7.97 3.88 -9.67
N PHE A 181 -8.37 4.52 -10.77
CA PHE A 181 -7.42 4.97 -11.81
C PHE A 181 -6.47 6.05 -11.26
N ASP A 182 -6.95 6.93 -10.38
CA ASP A 182 -6.14 7.93 -9.68
C ASP A 182 -5.24 7.37 -8.57
N ASP A 183 -5.44 6.14 -8.10
CA ASP A 183 -4.46 5.43 -7.26
C ASP A 183 -3.41 4.70 -8.13
N LYS A 184 -3.85 3.96 -9.16
CA LYS A 184 -2.97 3.05 -9.94
C LYS A 184 -2.16 3.73 -11.04
N TYR A 185 -2.70 4.74 -11.69
CA TYR A 185 -2.15 5.35 -12.91
C TYR A 185 -2.02 6.87 -12.76
N PHE A 186 -1.53 7.57 -13.78
CA PHE A 186 -1.38 9.01 -13.76
C PHE A 186 -2.17 9.68 -14.89
N ARG A 187 -2.83 10.79 -14.55
CA ARG A 187 -3.57 11.62 -15.51
C ARG A 187 -2.57 12.29 -16.47
N VAL A 188 -2.72 12.05 -17.77
CA VAL A 188 -1.88 12.64 -18.83
C VAL A 188 -2.56 13.79 -19.57
N GLY A 189 -3.86 13.96 -19.40
CA GLY A 189 -4.62 14.89 -20.21
C GLY A 189 -6.12 14.74 -20.07
N GLU A 190 -6.82 15.42 -20.97
CA GLU A 190 -8.27 15.37 -21.15
C GLU A 190 -8.61 15.03 -22.60
N VAL A 191 -9.78 14.42 -22.82
CA VAL A 191 -10.35 14.15 -24.14
C VAL A 191 -11.57 15.04 -24.37
N ILE A 192 -11.56 15.75 -25.49
CA ILE A 192 -12.68 16.54 -25.99
C ILE A 192 -13.48 15.66 -26.94
N HIS A 193 -14.77 15.57 -26.64
CA HIS A 193 -15.75 14.86 -27.47
C HIS A 193 -16.59 15.82 -28.32
N GLU A 194 -17.19 15.28 -29.38
CA GLU A 194 -18.22 15.97 -30.17
C GLU A 194 -19.57 16.02 -29.41
N GLU A 195 -20.59 16.70 -29.94
CA GLU A 195 -21.90 16.75 -29.26
C GLU A 195 -22.68 15.42 -29.40
N ILE A 196 -23.37 14.97 -28.34
CA ILE A 196 -24.05 13.65 -28.36
C ILE A 196 -25.38 13.74 -29.12
N GLU A 197 -25.33 13.47 -30.42
CA GLU A 197 -26.51 13.32 -31.24
C GLU A 197 -27.38 12.10 -30.86
N GLY A 198 -28.69 12.26 -30.98
CA GLY A 198 -29.68 11.18 -30.79
C GLY A 198 -29.81 10.62 -29.37
N LEU A 199 -30.51 9.49 -29.26
CA LEU A 199 -30.84 8.83 -27.99
C LEU A 199 -29.69 7.95 -27.46
N PRO A 200 -29.51 7.80 -26.13
CA PRO A 200 -28.50 6.93 -25.54
C PRO A 200 -28.62 5.46 -25.96
N LEU A 201 -27.49 4.74 -26.05
CA LEU A 201 -27.45 3.34 -26.46
C LEU A 201 -28.32 2.45 -25.56
N SER A 202 -29.15 1.61 -26.21
CA SER A 202 -30.13 0.76 -25.54
C SER A 202 -29.48 -0.29 -24.63
N ARG A 203 -29.92 -0.34 -23.37
CA ARG A 203 -29.38 -1.23 -22.34
C ARG A 203 -29.73 -2.72 -22.51
N LYS A 204 -30.42 -3.12 -23.59
CA LYS A 204 -30.85 -4.52 -23.83
C LYS A 204 -29.66 -5.48 -23.90
N ASP A 205 -28.64 -5.11 -24.65
CA ASP A 205 -27.46 -5.95 -24.93
C ASP A 205 -26.45 -5.96 -23.76
N CYS A 206 -26.79 -5.25 -22.67
CA CYS A 206 -26.08 -5.24 -21.40
C CYS A 206 -26.69 -6.17 -20.34
N GLN A 207 -27.84 -6.80 -20.61
CA GLN A 207 -28.57 -7.63 -19.62
C GLN A 207 -27.97 -9.03 -19.47
N GLY A 208 -26.69 -9.09 -19.05
CA GLY A 208 -26.11 -10.30 -18.47
C GLY A 208 -26.87 -10.67 -17.20
N LYS A 209 -27.56 -11.82 -17.22
CA LYS A 209 -28.53 -12.33 -16.22
C LYS A 209 -28.13 -12.08 -14.75
N GLY A 210 -28.47 -10.88 -14.25
CA GLY A 210 -28.33 -10.47 -12.85
C GLY A 210 -29.71 -10.31 -12.24
N HIS A 211 -29.88 -10.84 -11.02
CA HIS A 211 -31.15 -10.99 -10.31
C HIS A 211 -32.19 -9.89 -10.58
N HIS A 212 -33.40 -10.31 -10.96
CA HIS A 212 -34.60 -9.50 -10.77
C HIS A 212 -34.66 -9.08 -9.29
N SER A 213 -34.70 -7.77 -9.04
CA SER A 213 -35.11 -7.25 -7.74
C SER A 213 -36.54 -7.74 -7.48
N ALA A 214 -36.72 -8.53 -6.42
CA ALA A 214 -38.05 -8.91 -5.97
C ALA A 214 -38.77 -7.65 -5.44
N SER A 215 -40.07 -7.56 -5.75
CA SER A 215 -40.99 -6.51 -5.28
C SER A 215 -41.30 -6.63 -3.79
#